data_AF-A0A150VLK4-F1
#
_entry.id   AF-A0A150VLK4-F1
#
_cell.length_a   1.000
_cell.length_b   1.000
_cell.length_c   1.000
_cell.angle_alpha   90.00
_cell.angle_beta   90.00
_cell.angle_gamma   90.00
#
_symmetry.space_group_name_H-M   'P 1'
#
loop_
_entity.id
_entity.type
_entity.pdbx_description
1 polymer ?
#
loop_
_entity_poly.entity_id
_entity_poly.type
_entity_poly.pdbx_seq_one_letter_code
_entity_poly.pdbx_strand_id
1 'polypeptide(L)'
;MLVQSVPVSHSPSKRPVYRLVFATRRSHGLWVFGDAVARARAEWWKNLEEREEGTLFSIAPDPKEVEAQAKPEIAENLARLLDRGYEIKLVDYPLEIFGSYYGQVTEPVVRQAVQLLHKQGRTPSNGKGVPRTRNIVLRPGPRQT
;
A
#
# COMPACT_ATOMS: atom_id res chain seq x y z
N MET A 1 -12.30 -3.39 -17.54
CA MET A 1 -11.78 -4.61 -16.86
C MET A 1 -10.38 -4.29 -16.37
N LEU A 2 -10.05 -4.63 -15.13
CA LEU A 2 -8.75 -4.36 -14.51
C LEU A 2 -7.99 -5.67 -14.35
N VAL A 3 -6.72 -5.70 -14.74
CA VAL A 3 -5.86 -6.87 -14.61
C VAL A 3 -4.54 -6.41 -14.02
N GLN A 4 -4.12 -7.03 -12.92
CA GLN A 4 -2.87 -6.69 -12.26
C GLN A 4 -2.01 -7.92 -12.01
N SER A 5 -0.71 -7.79 -12.27
CA SER A 5 0.30 -8.81 -11.97
C SER A 5 1.17 -8.36 -10.80
N VAL A 6 1.32 -9.21 -9.80
CA VAL A 6 2.21 -8.97 -8.65
C VAL A 6 3.32 -10.03 -8.65
N PRO A 7 4.60 -9.61 -8.64
CA PRO A 7 5.72 -10.53 -8.52
C PRO A 7 5.80 -11.11 -7.10
N VAL A 8 5.91 -12.43 -7.00
CA VAL A 8 6.19 -13.11 -5.73
C VAL A 8 7.65 -13.50 -5.71
N SER A 9 8.41 -12.91 -4.80
CA SER A 9 9.86 -13.06 -4.71
C SER A 9 10.30 -13.21 -3.26
N HIS A 10 11.40 -13.94 -3.05
CA HIS A 10 12.02 -14.08 -1.73
C HIS A 10 12.53 -12.73 -1.17
N SER A 11 12.87 -11.80 -2.06
CA SER A 11 13.27 -10.43 -1.71
C SER A 11 12.88 -9.47 -2.84
N PRO A 12 12.61 -8.18 -2.58
CA PRO A 12 12.33 -7.15 -3.59
C PRO A 12 13.40 -7.02 -4.67
N SER A 13 14.67 -7.30 -4.33
CA SER A 13 15.80 -7.22 -5.27
C SER A 13 16.05 -8.51 -6.06
N LYS A 14 15.34 -9.60 -5.75
CA LYS A 14 15.48 -10.90 -6.43
C LYS A 14 14.43 -11.11 -7.52
N ARG A 15 14.77 -11.96 -8.49
CA ARG A 15 13.84 -12.38 -9.55
C ARG A 15 12.60 -13.04 -8.93
N PRO A 16 11.39 -12.79 -9.47
CA PRO A 16 10.18 -13.44 -8.98
C PRO A 16 10.23 -14.94 -9.24
N VAL A 17 9.81 -15.73 -8.25
CA VAL A 17 9.61 -17.18 -8.37
C VAL A 17 8.40 -17.45 -9.29
N TYR A 18 7.34 -16.66 -9.11
CA TYR A 18 6.16 -16.66 -9.97
C TYR A 18 5.47 -15.29 -9.92
N ARG A 19 4.46 -15.12 -10.78
CA ARG A 19 3.61 -13.93 -10.82
C ARG A 19 2.17 -14.31 -10.50
N LEU A 20 1.57 -13.62 -9.55
CA LEU A 20 0.14 -13.71 -9.30
C LEU A 20 -0.58 -12.73 -10.23
N VAL A 21 -1.56 -13.21 -10.98
CA VAL A 21 -2.36 -12.39 -11.88
C VAL A 21 -3.80 -12.38 -11.38
N PHE A 22 -4.33 -11.19 -11.15
CA PHE A 22 -5.70 -11.00 -10.69
C PHE A 22 -6.48 -10.10 -11.65
N ALA A 23 -7.59 -10.62 -12.15
CA ALA A 23 -8.50 -9.91 -13.04
C ALA A 23 -9.82 -9.62 -12.32
N THR A 24 -10.29 -8.37 -12.37
CA THR A 24 -11.54 -7.95 -11.75
C THR A 24 -12.23 -6.85 -12.53
N ARG A 25 -13.55 -6.71 -12.31
CA ARG A 25 -14.34 -5.60 -12.86
C ARG A 25 -14.41 -4.40 -11.91
N ARG A 26 -14.02 -4.55 -10.64
CA ARG A 26 -14.19 -3.51 -9.61
C ARG A 26 -12.85 -3.17 -8.94
N SER A 27 -12.60 -1.88 -8.74
CA SER A 27 -11.47 -1.33 -7.99
C SER A 27 -11.35 -1.94 -6.58
N HIS A 28 -12.48 -2.17 -5.91
CA HIS A 28 -12.55 -2.89 -4.64
C HIS A 28 -11.83 -4.26 -4.68
N GLY A 29 -11.94 -4.98 -5.79
CA GLY A 29 -11.24 -6.25 -5.96
C GLY A 29 -9.73 -6.08 -5.93
N LEU A 30 -9.20 -5.06 -6.62
CA LEU A 30 -7.77 -4.74 -6.60
C LEU A 30 -7.32 -4.31 -5.20
N TRP A 31 -8.13 -3.54 -4.48
CA TRP A 31 -7.78 -3.14 -3.12
C TRP A 31 -7.59 -4.36 -2.20
N VAL A 32 -8.59 -5.26 -2.18
CA VAL A 32 -8.55 -6.46 -1.33
C VAL A 32 -7.44 -7.41 -1.78
N PHE A 33 -7.23 -7.58 -3.09
CA PHE A 33 -6.15 -8.41 -3.62
C PHE A 33 -4.77 -7.88 -3.19
N GLY A 34 -4.52 -6.58 -3.31
CA GLY A 34 -3.25 -5.97 -2.91
C GLY A 34 -2.94 -6.19 -1.43
N ASP A 35 -3.91 -5.94 -0.54
CA ASP A 35 -3.74 -6.17 0.90
C ASP A 35 -3.52 -7.65 1.23
N ALA A 36 -4.28 -8.55 0.60
CA ALA A 36 -4.14 -10.00 0.81
C ALA A 36 -2.76 -10.51 0.37
N VAL A 37 -2.25 -10.06 -0.78
CA VAL A 37 -0.91 -10.45 -1.27
C VAL A 37 0.18 -9.91 -0.35
N ALA A 38 0.06 -8.66 0.12
CA ALA A 38 1.03 -8.08 1.05
C ALA A 38 1.08 -8.86 2.38
N ARG A 39 -0.08 -9.27 2.91
CA ARG A 39 -0.16 -10.13 4.12
C ARG A 39 0.45 -11.50 3.89
N ALA A 40 0.10 -12.15 2.78
CA ALA A 40 0.63 -13.47 2.44
C ALA A 40 2.16 -13.43 2.26
N ARG A 41 2.69 -12.35 1.66
CA ARG A 41 4.13 -12.12 1.53
C ARG A 41 4.81 -11.95 2.88
N ALA A 42 4.26 -11.10 3.75
CA ALA A 42 4.80 -10.89 5.10
C ALA A 42 4.82 -12.19 5.90
N GLU A 43 3.76 -13.00 5.79
CA GLU A 43 3.70 -14.30 6.47
C GLU A 43 4.66 -15.33 5.87
N TRP A 44 4.82 -15.36 4.55
CA TRP A 44 5.78 -16.24 3.90
C TRP A 44 7.22 -15.92 4.32
N TRP A 45 7.55 -14.63 4.45
CA TRP A 45 8.88 -14.21 4.91
C TRP A 45 9.18 -14.62 6.34
N LYS A 46 8.24 -14.50 7.28
CA LYS A 46 8.43 -15.02 8.65
C LYS A 46 8.75 -16.50 8.67
N ASN A 47 7.98 -17.31 7.92
CA ASN A 47 8.20 -18.75 7.83
C ASN A 47 9.53 -19.11 7.15
N LEU A 48 10.06 -18.24 6.28
CA LEU A 48 11.37 -18.43 5.66
C LEU A 48 12.48 -18.13 6.66
N GLU A 49 12.37 -17.04 7.42
CA GLU A 49 13.30 -16.68 8.50
C GLU A 49 13.36 -17.76 9.58
N GLU A 50 12.22 -18.29 10.02
CA GLU A 50 12.14 -19.40 10.99
C GLU A 50 12.85 -20.68 10.49
N ARG A 51 12.85 -20.93 9.17
CA ARG A 51 13.55 -22.08 8.58
C ARG A 51 15.05 -21.85 8.38
N GLU A 52 15.46 -20.58 8.29
CA GLU A 52 16.85 -20.16 8.09
C GLU A 52 17.59 -19.91 9.41
N GLU A 53 16.95 -20.14 10.57
CA GLU A 53 17.58 -20.15 11.90
C GLU A 53 18.81 -21.07 11.91
N GLY A 54 20.00 -20.46 11.81
CA GLY A 54 21.29 -21.14 11.64
C GLY A 54 22.22 -20.49 10.60
N THR A 55 21.70 -19.57 9.78
CA THR A 55 22.50 -18.81 8.80
C THR A 55 22.71 -17.36 9.23
N LEU A 56 23.91 -16.80 9.03
CA LEU A 56 24.33 -15.47 9.49
C LEU A 56 23.69 -14.29 8.74
N PHE A 57 22.87 -14.54 7.70
CA PHE A 57 22.29 -13.50 6.85
C PHE A 57 20.81 -13.81 6.55
N SER A 58 19.88 -13.02 7.10
CA SER A 58 18.48 -13.04 6.63
C SER A 58 18.43 -12.53 5.19
N ILE A 59 17.83 -13.31 4.29
CA ILE A 59 17.74 -13.00 2.86
C ILE A 59 16.53 -12.10 2.55
N ALA A 60 15.55 -12.02 3.46
CA ALA A 60 14.37 -11.18 3.34
C ALA A 60 14.65 -9.74 3.85
N PRO A 61 14.09 -8.70 3.21
CA PRO A 61 14.12 -7.35 3.76
C PRO A 61 13.25 -7.24 5.02
N ASP A 62 13.60 -6.35 5.95
CA ASP A 62 12.74 -6.05 7.09
C ASP A 62 11.43 -5.40 6.59
N PRO A 63 10.25 -5.99 6.88
CA PRO A 63 8.96 -5.40 6.53
C PRO A 63 8.83 -3.94 6.96
N LYS A 64 9.39 -3.55 8.12
CA LYS A 64 9.32 -2.16 8.61
C LYS A 64 10.08 -1.17 7.75
N GLU A 65 11.20 -1.58 7.15
CA GLU A 65 11.96 -0.75 6.23
C GLU A 65 11.16 -0.48 4.96
N VAL A 66 10.52 -1.52 4.41
CA VAL A 66 9.64 -1.38 3.24
C VAL A 66 8.47 -0.46 3.55
N GLU A 67 7.82 -0.61 4.72
CA GLU A 67 6.74 0.30 5.13
C GLU A 67 7.22 1.74 5.32
N ALA A 68 8.41 1.94 5.88
CA ALA A 68 9.00 3.26 6.09
C ALA A 68 9.30 3.99 4.76
N GLN A 69 9.75 3.26 3.74
CA GLN A 69 9.96 3.78 2.38
C GLN A 69 8.63 4.00 1.64
N ALA A 70 7.66 3.11 1.81
CA ALA A 70 6.36 3.18 1.13
C ALA A 70 5.50 4.34 1.63
N LYS A 71 5.49 4.61 2.93
CA LYS A 71 4.63 5.64 3.54
C LYS A 71 4.78 7.03 2.89
N PRO A 72 5.99 7.61 2.71
CA PRO A 72 6.13 8.92 2.07
C PRO A 72 5.71 8.90 0.59
N GLU A 73 6.02 7.83 -0.16
CA GLU A 73 5.61 7.72 -1.57
C GLU A 73 4.09 7.62 -1.71
N ILE A 74 3.43 6.82 -0.87
CA ILE A 74 1.96 6.70 -0.83
C ILE A 74 1.32 8.04 -0.44
N ALA A 75 1.92 8.79 0.50
CA ALA A 75 1.43 10.11 0.85
C ALA A 75 1.50 11.07 -0.35
N GLU A 76 2.60 11.04 -1.10
CA GLU A 76 2.75 11.86 -2.32
C GLU A 76 1.77 11.43 -3.42
N ASN A 77 1.53 10.13 -3.59
CA ASN A 77 0.52 9.61 -4.52
C ASN A 77 -0.89 10.12 -4.19
N LEU A 78 -1.27 10.05 -2.91
CA LEU A 78 -2.55 10.58 -2.42
C LEU A 78 -2.66 12.09 -2.63
N ALA A 79 -1.58 12.82 -2.39
CA ALA A 79 -1.48 14.24 -2.65
C ALA A 79 -1.74 14.57 -4.13
N ARG A 80 -1.06 13.88 -5.06
CA ARG A 80 -1.28 14.06 -6.50
C ARG A 80 -2.72 13.73 -6.93
N LEU A 81 -3.37 12.77 -6.28
CA LEU A 81 -4.80 12.51 -6.50
C LEU A 81 -5.68 13.66 -6.01
N LEU A 82 -5.37 14.24 -4.85
CA LEU A 82 -6.09 15.39 -4.29
C LEU A 82 -5.90 16.68 -5.08
N ASP A 83 -4.74 16.86 -5.72
CA ASP A 83 -4.45 18.02 -6.58
C ASP A 83 -5.39 18.09 -7.80
N ARG A 84 -6.13 17.02 -8.12
CA ARG A 84 -7.22 17.02 -9.10
C ARG A 84 -8.45 17.83 -8.67
N GLY A 85 -8.51 18.25 -7.40
CA GLY A 85 -9.50 19.20 -6.88
C GLY A 85 -10.84 18.61 -6.46
N TYR A 86 -11.00 17.29 -6.46
CA TYR A 86 -12.24 16.62 -6.05
C TYR A 86 -12.04 15.65 -4.90
N GLU A 87 -13.14 15.27 -4.24
CA GLU A 87 -13.15 14.28 -3.17
C GLU A 87 -12.81 12.89 -3.71
N ILE A 88 -11.86 12.20 -3.09
CA ILE A 88 -11.44 10.85 -3.49
C ILE A 88 -11.80 9.83 -2.42
N LYS A 89 -12.41 8.72 -2.83
CA LYS A 89 -12.57 7.54 -1.98
C LYS A 89 -11.43 6.57 -2.27
N LEU A 90 -10.71 6.12 -1.25
CA LEU A 90 -9.46 5.38 -1.45
C LEU A 90 -9.65 4.10 -2.26
N VAL A 91 -10.75 3.37 -2.05
CA VAL A 91 -11.05 2.12 -2.77
C VAL A 91 -11.14 2.28 -4.28
N ASP A 92 -11.34 3.49 -4.80
CA ASP A 92 -11.49 3.75 -6.22
C ASP A 92 -10.16 3.92 -6.95
N TYR A 93 -9.06 4.14 -6.22
CA TYR A 93 -7.72 4.43 -6.77
C TYR A 93 -6.61 3.52 -6.22
N PRO A 94 -6.80 2.20 -6.11
CA PRO A 94 -5.83 1.32 -5.46
C PRO A 94 -4.46 1.33 -6.17
N LEU A 95 -4.41 1.34 -7.50
CA LEU A 95 -3.14 1.28 -8.21
C LEU A 95 -2.39 2.61 -8.11
N GLU A 96 -3.10 3.73 -8.18
CA GLU A 96 -2.50 5.05 -8.04
C GLU A 96 -2.01 5.30 -6.61
N ILE A 97 -2.76 4.86 -5.59
CA ILE A 97 -2.39 5.03 -4.18
C ILE A 97 -1.14 4.21 -3.85
N PHE A 98 -1.18 2.90 -4.10
CA PHE A 98 -0.10 2.01 -3.71
C PHE A 98 1.11 2.11 -4.65
N GLY A 99 0.89 2.45 -5.92
CA GLY A 99 1.96 2.64 -6.90
C GLY A 99 2.90 1.44 -6.99
N SER A 100 4.19 1.69 -6.82
CA SER A 100 5.25 0.68 -6.83
C SER A 100 5.10 -0.37 -5.71
N TYR A 101 4.43 -0.02 -4.60
CA TYR A 101 4.24 -0.89 -3.44
C TYR A 101 2.95 -1.71 -3.47
N TYR A 102 2.25 -1.75 -4.60
CA TYR A 102 1.05 -2.57 -4.74
C TYR A 102 1.36 -4.07 -4.52
N GLY A 103 0.70 -4.68 -3.53
CA GLY A 103 0.96 -6.06 -3.11
C GLY A 103 2.21 -6.24 -2.23
N GLN A 104 2.89 -5.16 -1.85
CA GLN A 104 4.07 -5.18 -0.99
C GLN A 104 3.78 -4.68 0.43
N VAL A 105 2.87 -3.70 0.57
CA VAL A 105 2.48 -3.13 1.86
C VAL A 105 0.98 -3.26 2.10
N THR A 106 0.59 -3.27 3.38
CA THR A 106 -0.78 -3.51 3.82
C THR A 106 -1.57 -2.21 4.02
N GLU A 107 -2.91 -2.32 4.12
CA GLU A 107 -3.82 -1.19 4.35
C GLU A 107 -3.39 -0.21 5.48
N PRO A 108 -2.83 -0.65 6.62
CA PRO A 108 -2.33 0.24 7.66
C PRO A 108 -1.33 1.31 7.18
N VAL A 109 -0.44 0.99 6.24
CA VAL A 109 0.54 1.97 5.71
C VAL A 109 -0.17 3.11 4.99
N VAL A 110 -1.21 2.79 4.22
CA VAL A 110 -2.04 3.81 3.56
C VAL A 110 -2.73 4.70 4.60
N ARG A 111 -3.26 4.13 5.68
CA ARG A 111 -3.87 4.92 6.77
C ARG A 111 -2.84 5.85 7.44
N GLN A 112 -1.60 5.38 7.63
CA GLN A 112 -0.51 6.21 8.16
C GLN A 112 -0.14 7.34 7.18
N ALA A 113 -0.14 7.07 5.87
CA ALA A 113 0.08 8.09 4.84
C ALA A 113 -1.03 9.16 4.83
N VAL A 114 -2.29 8.77 5.04
CA VAL A 114 -3.40 9.72 5.25
C VAL A 114 -3.15 10.61 6.47
N GLN A 115 -2.73 10.02 7.59
CA GLN A 115 -2.40 10.79 8.80
C GLN A 115 -1.22 11.74 8.57
N LEU A 116 -0.24 11.36 7.76
CA LEU A 116 0.87 12.22 7.36
C LEU A 116 0.38 13.41 6.55
N LEU A 117 -0.46 13.20 5.53
CA LEU A 117 -1.06 14.29 4.74
C LEU A 117 -1.90 15.25 5.59
N HIS A 118 -2.66 14.71 6.54
CA HIS A 118 -3.42 15.54 7.49
C HIS A 118 -2.50 16.42 8.34
N LYS A 119 -1.41 15.85 8.88
CA LYS A 119 -0.41 16.63 9.64
C LYS A 119 0.24 17.74 8.80
N GLN A 120 0.36 17.53 7.50
CA GLN A 120 0.87 18.52 6.55
C GLN A 120 -0.19 19.55 6.11
N GLY A 121 -1.44 19.43 6.58
CA GLY A 121 -2.53 20.33 6.19
C GLY A 121 -3.06 20.12 4.76
N ARG A 122 -2.60 19.09 4.04
CA ARG A 122 -3.02 18.82 2.64
C ARG A 122 -4.43 18.22 2.55
N THR A 123 -4.96 17.71 3.65
CA THR A 123 -6.32 17.17 3.74
C THR A 123 -6.87 17.38 5.16
N PRO A 124 -8.16 17.72 5.33
CA PRO A 124 -8.79 17.75 6.64
C PRO A 124 -9.10 16.34 7.19
N SER A 125 -8.98 15.30 6.36
CA SER A 125 -9.26 13.91 6.75
C SER A 125 -8.06 13.28 7.47
N ASN A 126 -8.19 12.97 8.76
CA ASN A 126 -7.15 12.30 9.55
C ASN A 126 -7.22 10.76 9.55
N GLY A 127 -8.18 10.19 8.81
CA GLY A 127 -8.39 8.74 8.70
C GLY A 127 -8.90 8.05 9.98
N LYS A 128 -9.20 8.79 11.05
CA LYS A 128 -9.79 8.26 12.29
C LYS A 128 -11.31 8.11 12.15
N GLY A 129 -11.91 7.21 12.92
CA GLY A 129 -13.37 6.99 12.93
C GLY A 129 -13.92 6.21 11.72
N VAL A 130 -13.10 5.91 10.72
CA VAL A 130 -13.49 5.07 9.56
C VAL A 130 -12.99 3.64 9.80
N PRO A 131 -13.88 2.62 9.94
CA PRO A 131 -13.46 1.27 10.29
C PRO A 131 -12.46 0.65 9.30
N ARG A 132 -12.77 0.73 8.01
CA ARG A 132 -11.94 0.15 6.93
C ARG A 132 -11.19 1.24 6.18
N THR A 133 -9.88 1.09 6.01
CA THR A 133 -9.02 2.10 5.35
C THR A 133 -9.53 2.44 3.95
N ARG A 134 -9.96 1.44 3.18
CA ARG A 134 -10.51 1.64 1.83
C ARG A 134 -11.74 2.54 1.75
N ASN A 135 -12.49 2.67 2.84
CA ASN A 135 -13.68 3.52 2.91
C ASN A 135 -13.34 4.96 3.30
N ILE A 136 -12.07 5.28 3.57
CA ILE A 136 -11.65 6.64 3.83
C ILE A 136 -11.93 7.48 2.59
N VAL A 137 -12.46 8.67 2.85
CA VAL A 137 -12.74 9.69 1.87
C VAL A 137 -11.85 10.88 2.19
N LEU A 138 -11.04 11.28 1.22
CA LEU A 138 -10.16 12.44 1.34
C LEU A 138 -10.72 13.60 0.54
N ARG A 139 -10.65 14.78 1.14
CA ARG A 139 -10.95 16.05 0.49
C ARG A 139 -9.66 16.87 0.38
N PRO A 140 -9.53 17.71 -0.65
CA PRO A 140 -8.44 18.69 -0.70
C PRO A 140 -8.48 19.59 0.54
N GLY A 141 -7.31 19.92 1.09
CA GLY A 141 -7.19 20.93 2.14
C GLY A 141 -7.65 22.31 1.66
N PRO A 142 -7.96 23.23 2.59
CA PRO A 142 -8.23 24.62 2.22
C PRO A 142 -7.01 25.17 1.46
N ARG A 143 -7.23 25.77 0.28
CA ARG A 143 -6.16 26.48 -0.44
C ARG A 143 -5.66 27.59 0.48
N GLN A 144 -4.40 27.51 0.91
CA GLN A 144 -3.73 28.64 1.54
C GLN A 144 -3.50 29.67 0.42
N THR A 145 -4.40 30.67 0.37
CA THR A 145 -4.20 31.92 -0.38
C THR A 145 -3.17 32.78 0.29
#